data_AF-A0AAV6FYM4-F1
#
_entry.id   AF-A0AAV6FYM4-F1
#
_cell.length_a   1.000
_cell.length_b   1.000
_cell.length_c   1.000
_cell.angle_alpha   90.00
_cell.angle_beta   90.00
_cell.angle_gamma   90.00
#
_symmetry.space_group_name_H-M   'P 1'
#
loop_
_entity.id
_entity.type
_entity.pdbx_description
1 polymer ?
#
loop_
_entity_poly.entity_id
_entity_poly.type
_entity_poly.pdbx_seq_one_letter_code
_entity_poly.pdbx_strand_id
1 'polypeptide(L)'
;MSKRGKKTEVAVDGENEAAPPEAKKGKKGKEPEAPILYEDPPDKLTSKDGTAANMKITSWNVDGLRAWVKKKGLDWVREESPDVICLQETKCAEKALPAEITSMPEFPHKYWAGSEEKEGYSGVAMLCKTEPLDVTYGIGKEEHDKEGRVITAEFPDFFLVTAYVPNASRGLVRLDYRKTWDVDFRAYLSDLDKRKPLVLCGDLNVAHQEIDLKNPKGNRKNAGFTQEERDGFTQLLEAGFVDSFRELYPDQGYAYTFWTYMMNSRSKNVGWRLDYFVLSKALLPKLCDSKIRNTAMGSDHCPITLHLAL
;
A
#
# COMPACT_ATOMS: atom_id res chain seq x y z
N MET A 1 0.56 -99.12 -6.49
CA MET A 1 -0.78 -98.57 -6.79
C MET A 1 -0.57 -97.25 -7.53
N SER A 2 -1.09 -97.06 -8.75
CA SER A 2 -2.32 -96.29 -9.06
C SER A 2 -2.36 -94.88 -8.45
N LYS A 3 -2.63 -93.79 -9.19
CA LYS A 3 -2.95 -93.65 -10.64
C LYS A 3 -2.89 -92.17 -11.11
N ARG A 4 -2.43 -91.92 -12.36
CA ARG A 4 -2.64 -90.70 -13.22
C ARG A 4 -1.94 -89.40 -12.71
N GLY A 5 -1.47 -88.45 -13.53
CA GLY A 5 -1.57 -88.19 -14.99
C GLY A 5 -2.49 -86.98 -15.25
N LYS A 6 -2.16 -85.94 -16.05
CA LYS A 6 -1.39 -85.75 -17.31
C LYS A 6 -0.39 -84.56 -17.19
N LYS A 7 0.69 -84.42 -17.98
CA LYS A 7 0.78 -84.04 -19.43
C LYS A 7 0.09 -82.70 -19.77
N THR A 8 0.68 -81.70 -20.42
CA THR A 8 2.08 -81.39 -20.85
C THR A 8 2.10 -79.93 -21.40
N GLU A 9 2.92 -79.36 -22.31
CA GLU A 9 4.04 -79.74 -23.23
C GLU A 9 4.84 -78.42 -23.50
N VAL A 10 6.15 -78.30 -23.16
CA VAL A 10 7.28 -78.01 -24.11
C VAL A 10 7.57 -76.53 -24.50
N ALA A 11 8.87 -76.24 -24.78
CA ALA A 11 9.50 -75.02 -25.38
C ALA A 11 9.77 -73.78 -24.48
N VAL A 12 10.78 -72.92 -24.72
CA VAL A 12 12.20 -73.04 -25.18
C VAL A 12 12.85 -71.62 -25.17
N ASP A 13 14.19 -71.53 -25.04
CA ASP A 13 15.06 -70.33 -25.19
C ASP A 13 14.87 -69.12 -24.25
N GLY A 14 15.94 -68.31 -24.13
CA GLY A 14 15.87 -66.94 -23.62
C GLY A 14 16.82 -66.54 -22.49
N GLU A 15 18.15 -66.75 -22.63
CA GLU A 15 19.09 -65.89 -21.88
C GLU A 15 18.91 -64.44 -22.37
N ASN A 16 18.58 -63.52 -21.47
CA ASN A 16 18.37 -62.12 -21.82
C ASN A 16 18.78 -61.24 -20.63
N GLU A 17 19.94 -60.60 -20.74
CA GLU A 17 20.53 -59.81 -19.66
C GLU A 17 19.67 -58.57 -19.34
N ALA A 18 19.08 -58.54 -18.15
CA ALA A 18 18.30 -57.40 -17.69
C ALA A 18 19.24 -56.22 -17.37
N ALA A 19 19.36 -55.28 -18.31
CA ALA A 19 20.10 -54.04 -18.12
C ALA A 19 19.62 -53.28 -16.85
N PRO A 20 20.53 -52.66 -16.07
CA PRO A 20 20.16 -51.98 -14.84
C PRO A 20 19.28 -50.75 -15.12
N PRO A 21 18.32 -50.42 -14.25
CA PRO A 21 17.37 -49.33 -14.49
C PRO A 21 18.10 -47.97 -14.49
N GLU A 22 17.81 -47.15 -15.51
CA GLU A 22 18.39 -45.81 -15.61
C GLU A 22 18.06 -44.94 -14.38
N ALA A 23 19.10 -44.39 -13.75
CA ALA A 23 18.94 -43.47 -12.63
C ALA A 23 18.22 -42.20 -13.10
N LYS A 24 16.97 -42.00 -12.63
CA LYS A 24 16.21 -40.77 -12.87
C LYS A 24 17.05 -39.57 -12.42
N LYS A 25 17.55 -38.79 -13.39
CA LYS A 25 18.27 -37.53 -13.15
C LYS A 25 17.36 -36.60 -12.36
N GLY A 26 17.61 -36.48 -11.06
CA GLY A 26 16.90 -35.53 -10.21
C GLY A 26 17.05 -34.13 -10.79
N LYS A 27 15.96 -33.36 -10.85
CA LYS A 27 16.05 -31.93 -11.16
C LYS A 27 16.99 -31.31 -10.13
N LYS A 28 18.16 -30.83 -10.57
CA LYS A 28 18.93 -29.86 -9.76
C LYS A 28 17.95 -28.73 -9.41
N GLY A 29 17.75 -28.48 -8.13
CA GLY A 29 17.05 -27.27 -7.72
C GLY A 29 17.78 -26.07 -8.31
N LYS A 30 17.05 -25.09 -8.84
CA LYS A 30 17.64 -23.76 -9.03
C LYS A 30 18.11 -23.31 -7.66
N GLU A 31 19.36 -22.86 -7.56
CA GLU A 31 19.77 -22.04 -6.43
C GLU A 31 18.86 -20.80 -6.38
N PRO A 32 18.44 -20.35 -5.18
CA PRO A 32 17.53 -19.22 -5.08
C PRO A 32 18.21 -17.97 -5.62
N GLU A 33 17.68 -17.43 -6.71
CA GLU A 33 18.13 -16.15 -7.28
C GLU A 33 18.03 -15.06 -6.20
N ALA A 34 19.06 -14.20 -6.14
CA ALA A 34 19.14 -13.14 -5.15
C ALA A 34 17.92 -12.20 -5.26
N PRO A 35 17.39 -11.70 -4.12
CA PRO A 35 16.22 -10.83 -4.15
C PRO A 35 16.54 -9.52 -4.88
N ILE A 36 15.73 -9.18 -5.87
CA ILE A 36 15.82 -7.88 -6.54
C ILE A 36 15.25 -6.82 -5.59
N LEU A 37 16.16 -6.12 -4.91
CA LEU A 37 15.85 -5.02 -4.00
C LEU A 37 15.47 -3.75 -4.78
N TYR A 38 14.97 -2.76 -4.05
CA TYR A 38 14.72 -1.41 -4.54
C TYR A 38 15.58 -0.43 -3.74
N GLU A 39 16.06 0.61 -4.40
CA GLU A 39 16.74 1.75 -3.80
C GLU A 39 16.03 2.99 -4.32
N ASP A 40 15.48 3.80 -3.41
CA ASP A 40 14.70 4.98 -3.79
C ASP A 40 15.65 6.05 -4.36
N PRO A 41 15.41 6.60 -5.57
CA PRO A 41 16.29 7.61 -6.14
C PRO A 41 16.41 8.83 -5.22
N PRO A 42 17.53 9.58 -5.23
CA PRO A 42 17.67 10.81 -4.44
C PRO A 42 16.54 11.83 -4.69
N ASP A 43 16.21 12.62 -3.65
CA ASP A 43 15.10 13.58 -3.67
C ASP A 43 15.34 14.73 -4.67
N LYS A 44 14.39 14.92 -5.59
CA LYS A 44 14.34 16.08 -6.49
C LYS A 44 13.55 17.22 -5.84
N LEU A 45 14.26 18.14 -5.20
CA LEU A 45 13.66 19.26 -4.45
C LEU A 45 13.28 20.47 -5.34
N THR A 46 13.04 20.26 -6.63
CA THR A 46 12.62 21.29 -7.59
C THR A 46 11.57 20.75 -8.57
N SER A 47 10.58 21.57 -8.93
CA SER A 47 9.55 21.30 -9.94
C SER A 47 10.09 21.32 -11.38
N LYS A 48 9.25 20.96 -12.34
CA LYS A 48 9.57 20.92 -13.79
C LYS A 48 10.00 22.29 -14.37
N ASP A 49 9.70 23.40 -13.69
CA ASP A 49 10.11 24.76 -14.05
C ASP A 49 11.31 25.30 -13.24
N GLY A 50 11.85 24.50 -12.31
CA GLY A 50 12.98 24.87 -11.45
C GLY A 50 12.61 25.55 -10.13
N THR A 51 11.32 25.75 -9.82
CA THR A 51 10.89 26.28 -8.51
C THR A 51 11.24 25.29 -7.39
N ALA A 52 11.77 25.78 -6.28
CA ALA A 52 12.16 24.93 -5.15
C ALA A 52 10.92 24.41 -4.38
N ALA A 53 10.99 23.15 -3.91
CA ALA A 53 9.95 22.57 -3.07
C ALA A 53 9.81 23.33 -1.75
N ASN A 54 8.59 23.72 -1.40
CA ASN A 54 8.24 24.47 -0.18
C ASN A 54 7.18 23.74 0.68
N MET A 55 6.74 22.56 0.24
CA MET A 55 5.78 21.70 0.93
C MET A 55 6.24 20.23 0.85
N LYS A 56 6.51 19.63 2.01
CA LYS A 56 6.86 18.21 2.18
C LYS A 56 5.75 17.49 2.94
N ILE A 57 5.02 16.60 2.27
CA ILE A 57 3.94 15.82 2.88
C ILE A 57 4.40 14.36 2.97
N THR A 58 4.30 13.74 4.14
CA THR A 58 4.58 12.30 4.31
C THR A 58 3.31 11.56 4.69
N SER A 59 3.14 10.33 4.18
CA SER A 59 2.02 9.45 4.52
C SER A 59 2.52 8.06 4.91
N TRP A 60 1.92 7.43 5.93
CA TRP A 60 2.37 6.12 6.44
C TRP A 60 1.23 5.35 7.13
N ASN A 61 0.86 4.17 6.62
CA ASN A 61 0.12 3.19 7.40
C ASN A 61 1.03 2.65 8.54
N VAL A 62 0.67 2.92 9.79
CA VAL A 62 1.52 2.64 10.96
C VAL A 62 1.32 1.26 11.59
N ASP A 63 0.35 0.45 11.11
CA ASP A 63 -0.02 -0.84 11.73
C ASP A 63 -0.14 -0.75 13.26
N GLY A 64 -0.97 0.18 13.73
CA GLY A 64 -1.18 0.45 15.14
C GLY A 64 -0.15 1.42 15.73
N LEU A 65 -0.58 2.68 15.88
CA LEU A 65 0.18 3.82 16.39
C LEU A 65 1.00 3.50 17.64
N ARG A 66 0.39 2.84 18.64
CA ARG A 66 1.03 2.48 19.92
C ARG A 66 2.17 1.47 19.78
N ALA A 67 2.20 0.67 18.72
CA ALA A 67 3.31 -0.22 18.40
C ALA A 67 4.40 0.53 17.60
N TRP A 68 4.01 1.32 16.61
CA TRP A 68 4.91 2.14 15.79
C TRP A 68 5.70 3.18 16.59
N VAL A 69 5.07 3.87 17.56
CA VAL A 69 5.76 4.78 18.51
C VAL A 69 6.84 4.02 19.29
N LYS A 70 6.53 2.84 19.82
CA LYS A 70 7.49 1.99 20.56
C LYS A 70 8.63 1.46 19.67
N LYS A 71 8.35 1.24 18.39
CA LYS A 71 9.34 0.88 17.34
C LYS A 71 10.15 2.11 16.84
N LYS A 72 10.07 3.27 17.51
CA LYS A 72 10.76 4.54 17.20
C LYS A 72 10.34 5.26 15.90
N GLY A 73 9.12 5.03 15.41
CA GLY A 73 8.60 5.73 14.23
C GLY A 73 8.57 7.26 14.36
N LEU A 74 8.40 7.81 15.58
CA LEU A 74 8.47 9.25 15.85
C LEU A 74 9.87 9.84 15.64
N ASP A 75 10.93 9.06 15.89
CA ASP A 75 12.30 9.54 15.74
C ASP A 75 12.61 9.68 14.24
N TRP A 76 12.17 8.72 13.42
CA TRP A 76 12.22 8.84 11.96
C TRP A 76 11.39 10.02 11.42
N VAL A 77 10.21 10.31 11.98
CA VAL A 77 9.41 11.48 11.55
C VAL A 77 10.13 12.80 11.85
N ARG A 78 10.97 12.88 12.90
CA ARG A 78 11.81 14.06 13.16
C ARG A 78 12.98 14.17 12.16
N GLU A 79 13.57 13.04 11.77
CA GLU A 79 14.62 12.98 10.75
C GLU A 79 14.09 13.39 9.36
N GLU A 80 12.89 12.92 8.98
CA GLU A 80 12.24 13.30 7.72
C GLU A 80 11.69 14.74 7.75
N SER A 81 11.26 15.23 8.91
CA SER A 81 10.77 16.59 9.16
C SER A 81 9.70 17.11 8.16
N PRO A 82 8.67 16.33 7.79
CA PRO A 82 7.62 16.78 6.86
C PRO A 82 6.79 17.92 7.47
N ASP A 83 6.17 18.74 6.63
CA ASP A 83 5.29 19.85 7.03
C ASP A 83 3.89 19.34 7.40
N VAL A 84 3.46 18.24 6.80
CA VAL A 84 2.31 17.44 7.24
C VAL A 84 2.66 15.96 7.24
N ILE A 85 2.34 15.27 8.34
CA ILE A 85 2.41 13.80 8.45
C ILE A 85 1.00 13.21 8.57
N CYS A 86 0.65 12.38 7.60
CA CYS A 86 -0.61 11.63 7.54
C CYS A 86 -0.37 10.19 7.98
N LEU A 87 -1.16 9.69 8.94
CA LEU A 87 -1.03 8.33 9.47
C LEU A 87 -2.30 7.52 9.21
N GLN A 88 -2.15 6.26 8.80
CA GLN A 88 -3.26 5.33 8.57
C GLN A 88 -3.18 4.10 9.48
N GLU A 89 -4.32 3.44 9.67
CA GLU A 89 -4.49 2.25 10.52
C GLU A 89 -3.95 2.44 11.95
N THR A 90 -4.30 3.57 12.58
CA THR A 90 -3.80 3.98 13.89
C THR A 90 -4.19 3.01 15.01
N LYS A 91 -5.30 2.28 14.86
CA LYS A 91 -5.83 1.28 15.82
C LYS A 91 -5.87 1.82 17.27
N CYS A 92 -6.25 3.08 17.41
CA CYS A 92 -6.17 3.83 18.67
C CYS A 92 -7.35 4.79 18.82
N ALA A 93 -8.11 4.64 19.90
CA ALA A 93 -9.06 5.67 20.34
C ALA A 93 -8.32 6.86 20.97
N GLU A 94 -8.90 8.05 20.92
CA GLU A 94 -8.30 9.30 21.42
C GLU A 94 -7.81 9.19 22.88
N LYS A 95 -8.65 8.61 23.75
CA LYS A 95 -8.36 8.31 25.16
C LYS A 95 -7.11 7.44 25.41
N ALA A 96 -6.54 6.84 24.37
CA ALA A 96 -5.42 5.92 24.42
C ALA A 96 -4.21 6.35 23.56
N LEU A 97 -4.24 7.57 23.00
CA LEU A 97 -3.14 8.10 22.18
C LEU A 97 -1.85 8.24 23.02
N PRO A 98 -0.66 7.85 22.49
CA PRO A 98 0.61 8.06 23.19
C PRO A 98 0.89 9.53 23.47
N ALA A 99 1.35 9.85 24.68
CA ALA A 99 1.75 11.21 25.05
C ALA A 99 2.88 11.71 24.14
N GLU A 100 3.75 10.81 23.69
CA GLU A 100 4.91 11.10 22.84
C GLU A 100 4.54 11.64 21.46
N ILE A 101 3.33 11.36 20.94
CA ILE A 101 2.84 11.95 19.68
C ILE A 101 1.89 13.13 19.91
N THR A 102 1.03 13.09 20.94
CA THR A 102 0.10 14.21 21.21
C THR A 102 0.84 15.47 21.68
N SER A 103 1.92 15.32 22.44
CA SER A 103 2.73 16.42 22.95
C SER A 103 3.84 16.93 22.01
N MET A 104 3.98 16.38 20.79
CA MET A 104 4.98 16.84 19.81
C MET A 104 4.86 18.35 19.55
N PRO A 105 5.86 19.18 19.90
CA PRO A 105 5.87 20.61 19.57
C PRO A 105 6.12 20.86 18.08
N GLU A 106 6.68 19.90 17.35
CA GLU A 106 7.00 20.02 15.92
C GLU A 106 5.73 20.10 15.04
N PHE A 107 4.59 19.61 15.54
CA PHE A 107 3.30 19.63 14.85
C PHE A 107 2.22 20.19 15.81
N PRO A 108 2.06 21.51 15.95
CA PRO A 108 1.09 22.09 16.88
C PRO A 108 -0.35 21.64 16.59
N HIS A 109 -0.74 21.51 15.31
CA HIS A 109 -2.09 21.14 14.89
C HIS A 109 -2.16 19.62 14.65
N LYS A 110 -3.10 18.94 15.32
CA LYS A 110 -3.21 17.46 15.31
C LYS A 110 -4.67 17.03 15.24
N TYR A 111 -5.03 16.26 14.22
CA TYR A 111 -6.38 15.81 13.91
C TYR A 111 -6.43 14.29 13.88
N TRP A 112 -7.51 13.71 14.40
CA TRP A 112 -7.66 12.26 14.61
C TRP A 112 -9.05 11.83 14.19
N ALA A 113 -9.17 10.66 13.56
CA ALA A 113 -10.43 9.98 13.34
C ALA A 113 -10.28 8.52 13.81
N GLY A 114 -11.11 8.10 14.77
CA GLY A 114 -11.21 6.70 15.20
C GLY A 114 -12.45 6.03 14.61
N SER A 115 -12.49 4.69 14.60
CA SER A 115 -13.75 3.98 14.33
C SER A 115 -14.66 4.05 15.56
N GLU A 116 -15.90 4.47 15.36
CA GLU A 116 -16.93 4.56 16.41
C GLU A 116 -17.46 3.18 16.79
N GLU A 117 -17.68 2.32 15.80
CA GLU A 117 -18.25 0.98 15.98
C GLU A 117 -17.27 -0.03 16.61
N LYS A 118 -15.95 0.22 16.53
CA LYS A 118 -14.94 -0.78 16.90
C LYS A 118 -13.63 -0.17 17.38
N GLU A 119 -13.47 -0.10 18.71
CA GLU A 119 -12.21 0.31 19.34
C GLU A 119 -11.04 -0.61 18.92
N GLY A 120 -9.88 -0.01 18.65
CA GLY A 120 -8.66 -0.73 18.27
C GLY A 120 -8.59 -1.17 16.80
N TYR A 121 -9.43 -0.60 15.94
CA TYR A 121 -9.52 -0.93 14.51
C TYR A 121 -9.57 0.32 13.65
N SER A 122 -9.07 0.23 12.40
CA SER A 122 -9.03 1.33 11.44
C SER A 122 -8.34 2.58 12.05
N GLY A 123 -8.82 3.76 11.73
CA GLY A 123 -8.40 5.04 12.29
C GLY A 123 -7.30 5.72 11.47
N VAL A 124 -7.41 7.04 11.30
CA VAL A 124 -6.43 7.90 10.61
C VAL A 124 -6.07 9.11 11.46
N ALA A 125 -4.95 9.75 11.13
CA ALA A 125 -4.52 11.01 11.73
C ALA A 125 -3.87 11.93 10.70
N MET A 126 -3.89 13.23 10.98
CA MET A 126 -3.13 14.24 10.26
C MET A 126 -2.51 15.22 11.28
N LEU A 127 -1.19 15.41 11.22
CA LEU A 127 -0.48 16.34 12.09
C LEU A 127 0.29 17.35 11.22
N CYS A 128 0.10 18.65 11.48
CA CYS A 128 0.55 19.74 10.61
C CYS A 128 1.42 20.75 11.36
N LYS A 129 2.47 21.26 10.70
CA LYS A 129 3.24 22.43 11.18
C LYS A 129 2.43 23.72 11.17
N THR A 130 1.53 23.85 10.19
CA THR A 130 0.68 25.02 9.93
C THR A 130 -0.80 24.65 10.04
N GLU A 131 -1.61 25.55 10.57
CA GLU A 131 -3.06 25.37 10.68
C GLU A 131 -3.74 25.28 9.30
N PRO A 132 -4.54 24.25 9.03
CA PRO A 132 -5.51 24.26 7.94
C PRO A 132 -6.58 25.34 8.17
N LEU A 133 -7.18 25.82 7.08
CA LEU A 133 -8.30 26.75 7.07
C LEU A 133 -9.60 26.09 7.56
N ASP A 134 -9.76 24.79 7.31
CA ASP A 134 -10.85 23.93 7.77
C ASP A 134 -10.38 22.47 7.85
N VAL A 135 -11.02 21.65 8.69
CA VAL A 135 -10.78 20.21 8.76
C VAL A 135 -12.10 19.46 8.92
N THR A 136 -12.38 18.57 7.97
CA THR A 136 -13.57 17.71 7.94
C THR A 136 -13.19 16.24 8.06
N TYR A 137 -14.15 15.43 8.54
CA TYR A 137 -13.99 14.02 8.84
C TYR A 137 -15.00 13.20 8.01
N GLY A 138 -14.56 12.07 7.47
CA GLY A 138 -15.40 11.26 6.58
C GLY A 138 -15.60 11.91 5.20
N ILE A 139 -16.64 11.45 4.50
CA ILE A 139 -16.98 11.83 3.12
C ILE A 139 -18.45 12.26 2.95
N GLY A 140 -19.21 12.37 4.05
CA GLY A 140 -20.61 12.79 4.04
C GLY A 140 -21.58 11.64 3.79
N LYS A 141 -21.20 10.40 4.13
CA LYS A 141 -21.99 9.17 3.96
C LYS A 141 -21.93 8.34 5.24
N GLU A 142 -23.05 8.21 5.94
CA GLU A 142 -23.13 7.50 7.23
C GLU A 142 -22.63 6.03 7.15
N GLU A 143 -22.81 5.37 6.01
CA GLU A 143 -22.34 3.99 5.75
C GLU A 143 -20.82 3.86 5.56
N HIS A 144 -20.10 4.98 5.46
CA HIS A 144 -18.67 5.08 5.22
C HIS A 144 -17.91 5.72 6.39
N ASP A 145 -18.53 6.68 7.08
CA ASP A 145 -17.81 7.57 7.99
C ASP A 145 -17.52 6.94 9.38
N LYS A 146 -18.31 5.93 9.80
CA LYS A 146 -18.19 5.23 11.11
C LYS A 146 -16.91 4.41 11.31
N GLU A 147 -16.19 4.10 10.23
CA GLU A 147 -14.91 3.39 10.30
C GLU A 147 -13.69 4.33 10.51
N GLY A 148 -13.88 5.66 10.62
CA GLY A 148 -12.79 6.60 10.93
C GLY A 148 -11.67 6.58 9.87
N ARG A 149 -12.05 6.69 8.60
CA ARG A 149 -11.18 6.39 7.45
C ARG A 149 -10.60 7.59 6.71
N VAL A 150 -11.20 8.77 6.84
CA VAL A 150 -10.84 9.96 6.04
C VAL A 150 -10.76 11.20 6.94
N ILE A 151 -9.70 11.98 6.76
CA ILE A 151 -9.59 13.37 7.20
C ILE A 151 -9.25 14.22 5.97
N THR A 152 -10.00 15.30 5.78
CA THR A 152 -9.77 16.29 4.72
C THR A 152 -9.46 17.64 5.36
N ALA A 153 -8.26 18.16 5.11
CA ALA A 153 -7.83 19.48 5.55
C ALA A 153 -7.77 20.45 4.37
N GLU A 154 -8.32 21.66 4.52
CA GLU A 154 -8.23 22.71 3.52
C GLU A 154 -7.02 23.61 3.80
N PHE A 155 -6.03 23.64 2.90
CA PHE A 155 -4.96 24.64 2.91
C PHE A 155 -5.28 25.77 1.91
N PRO A 156 -4.56 26.90 1.91
CA PRO A 156 -4.83 28.01 0.99
C PRO A 156 -4.90 27.58 -0.49
N ASP A 157 -3.92 26.81 -0.96
CA ASP A 157 -3.78 26.43 -2.37
C ASP A 157 -4.36 25.06 -2.75
N PHE A 158 -4.55 24.16 -1.79
CA PHE A 158 -4.98 22.77 -2.05
C PHE A 158 -5.78 22.15 -0.88
N PHE A 159 -6.57 21.11 -1.16
CA PHE A 159 -7.06 20.16 -0.14
C PHE A 159 -6.06 19.03 0.07
N LEU A 160 -5.81 18.65 1.32
CA LEU A 160 -5.12 17.40 1.66
C LEU A 160 -6.13 16.40 2.21
N VAL A 161 -6.29 15.25 1.54
CA VAL A 161 -7.15 14.14 1.96
C VAL A 161 -6.26 12.97 2.36
N THR A 162 -6.27 12.55 3.63
CA THR A 162 -5.66 11.28 4.05
C THR A 162 -6.75 10.21 4.15
N ALA A 163 -6.51 9.05 3.53
CA ALA A 163 -7.46 7.95 3.49
C ALA A 163 -6.84 6.62 3.89
N TYR A 164 -7.60 5.82 4.65
CA TYR A 164 -7.39 4.39 4.84
C TYR A 164 -8.55 3.64 4.20
N VAL A 165 -8.38 3.21 2.95
CA VAL A 165 -9.47 2.62 2.13
C VAL A 165 -9.84 1.21 2.63
N PRO A 166 -11.12 0.79 2.58
CA PRO A 166 -11.52 -0.54 3.04
C PRO A 166 -10.83 -1.69 2.29
N ASN A 167 -10.09 -2.53 3.01
CA ASN A 167 -9.58 -3.79 2.44
C ASN A 167 -10.75 -4.76 2.13
N ALA A 168 -10.81 -5.30 0.90
CA ALA A 168 -11.84 -6.26 0.48
C ALA A 168 -11.86 -7.57 1.29
N SER A 169 -10.88 -7.76 2.18
CA SER A 169 -10.78 -8.79 3.21
C SER A 169 -10.50 -10.20 2.67
N ARG A 170 -10.03 -11.10 3.55
CA ARG A 170 -9.72 -12.49 3.19
C ARG A 170 -10.97 -13.19 2.67
N GLY A 171 -10.88 -13.78 1.48
CA GLY A 171 -12.04 -14.40 0.81
C GLY A 171 -12.97 -13.40 0.13
N LEU A 172 -12.56 -12.13 -0.02
CA LEU A 172 -13.28 -11.05 -0.71
C LEU A 172 -14.63 -10.68 -0.07
N VAL A 173 -14.82 -11.00 1.22
CA VAL A 173 -16.07 -10.80 1.96
C VAL A 173 -16.50 -9.34 2.14
N ARG A 174 -15.65 -8.36 1.82
CA ARG A 174 -15.99 -6.92 1.77
C ARG A 174 -15.85 -6.31 0.36
N LEU A 175 -15.66 -7.12 -0.69
CA LEU A 175 -15.42 -6.58 -2.05
C LEU A 175 -16.57 -5.73 -2.57
N ASP A 176 -17.83 -6.12 -2.33
CA ASP A 176 -18.99 -5.30 -2.75
C ASP A 176 -19.08 -3.98 -1.96
N TYR A 177 -18.77 -3.97 -0.66
CA TYR A 177 -18.66 -2.72 0.10
C TYR A 177 -17.52 -1.83 -0.42
N ARG A 178 -16.37 -2.41 -0.75
CA ARG A 178 -15.23 -1.70 -1.37
C ARG A 178 -15.63 -1.09 -2.72
N LYS A 179 -16.42 -1.79 -3.54
CA LYS A 179 -16.93 -1.25 -4.82
C LYS A 179 -17.87 -0.05 -4.62
N THR A 180 -18.75 -0.06 -3.61
CA THR A 180 -19.57 1.12 -3.26
C THR A 180 -18.69 2.28 -2.79
N TRP A 181 -17.75 1.99 -1.86
CA TRP A 181 -16.79 2.97 -1.35
C TRP A 181 -16.01 3.66 -2.47
N ASP A 182 -15.47 2.92 -3.43
CA ASP A 182 -14.65 3.48 -4.52
C ASP A 182 -15.46 4.40 -5.46
N VAL A 183 -16.77 4.21 -5.56
CA VAL A 183 -17.67 5.09 -6.33
C VAL A 183 -17.96 6.38 -5.57
N ASP A 184 -18.40 6.28 -4.31
CA ASP A 184 -18.75 7.45 -3.49
C ASP A 184 -17.52 8.28 -3.12
N PHE A 185 -16.39 7.65 -2.78
CA PHE A 185 -15.16 8.35 -2.45
C PHE A 185 -14.59 9.10 -3.66
N ARG A 186 -14.68 8.52 -4.87
CA ARG A 186 -14.34 9.22 -6.12
C ARG A 186 -15.27 10.41 -6.39
N ALA A 187 -16.57 10.29 -6.10
CA ALA A 187 -17.49 11.40 -6.23
C ALA A 187 -17.13 12.55 -5.27
N TYR A 188 -16.91 12.24 -3.98
CA TYR A 188 -16.45 13.17 -2.96
C TYR A 188 -15.16 13.92 -3.39
N LEU A 189 -14.13 13.19 -3.81
CA LEU A 189 -12.87 13.79 -4.30
C LEU A 189 -13.11 14.69 -5.52
N SER A 190 -13.98 14.28 -6.45
CA SER A 190 -14.33 15.10 -7.62
C SER A 190 -15.13 16.36 -7.26
N ASP A 191 -15.84 16.38 -6.13
CA ASP A 191 -16.54 17.56 -5.61
C ASP A 191 -15.63 18.49 -4.77
N LEU A 192 -14.52 17.97 -4.22
CA LEU A 192 -13.43 18.81 -3.70
C LEU A 192 -12.69 19.52 -4.84
N ASP A 193 -12.24 18.78 -5.86
CA ASP A 193 -11.38 19.28 -6.95
C ASP A 193 -12.03 20.44 -7.74
N LYS A 194 -13.36 20.41 -7.91
CA LYS A 194 -14.15 21.51 -8.51
C LYS A 194 -14.01 22.85 -7.81
N ARG A 195 -13.63 22.86 -6.52
CA ARG A 195 -13.49 24.07 -5.69
C ARG A 195 -12.04 24.55 -5.61
N LYS A 196 -11.11 23.61 -5.46
CA LYS A 196 -9.67 23.82 -5.24
C LYS A 196 -8.96 22.47 -5.47
N PRO A 197 -7.78 22.42 -6.10
CA PRO A 197 -7.10 21.16 -6.38
C PRO A 197 -6.77 20.40 -5.09
N LEU A 198 -6.68 19.08 -5.18
CA LEU A 198 -6.40 18.20 -4.04
C LEU A 198 -5.16 17.29 -4.22
N VAL A 199 -4.64 16.90 -3.06
CA VAL A 199 -3.69 15.81 -2.82
C VAL A 199 -4.42 14.75 -2.00
N LEU A 200 -4.66 13.58 -2.57
CA LEU A 200 -5.06 12.37 -1.85
C LEU A 200 -3.81 11.59 -1.44
N CYS A 201 -3.74 11.13 -0.20
CA CYS A 201 -2.64 10.29 0.28
C CYS A 201 -3.08 9.15 1.21
N GLY A 202 -2.19 8.17 1.39
CA GLY A 202 -2.36 7.05 2.32
C GLY A 202 -2.56 5.71 1.63
N ASP A 203 -2.91 4.70 2.43
CA ASP A 203 -3.16 3.32 2.00
C ASP A 203 -4.52 3.18 1.32
N LEU A 204 -4.47 3.05 -0.02
CA LEU A 204 -5.62 2.91 -0.89
C LEU A 204 -6.02 1.43 -1.12
N ASN A 205 -5.34 0.50 -0.42
CA ASN A 205 -5.63 -0.94 -0.41
C ASN A 205 -5.80 -1.53 -1.83
N VAL A 206 -4.94 -1.13 -2.78
CA VAL A 206 -4.91 -1.65 -4.16
C VAL A 206 -3.52 -1.47 -4.77
N ALA A 207 -3.03 -2.47 -5.50
CA ALA A 207 -1.91 -2.34 -6.43
C ALA A 207 -2.46 -2.19 -7.85
N HIS A 208 -2.27 -1.03 -8.49
CA HIS A 208 -2.98 -0.70 -9.74
C HIS A 208 -2.65 -1.65 -10.92
N GLN A 209 -1.37 -1.91 -11.16
CA GLN A 209 -0.89 -2.70 -12.29
C GLN A 209 0.07 -3.82 -11.88
N GLU A 210 0.44 -4.69 -12.82
CA GLU A 210 1.33 -5.83 -12.54
C GLU A 210 2.76 -5.42 -12.11
N ILE A 211 3.14 -4.16 -12.33
CA ILE A 211 4.40 -3.57 -11.84
C ILE A 211 4.35 -3.17 -10.36
N ASP A 212 3.14 -2.99 -9.79
CA ASP A 212 2.92 -2.51 -8.42
C ASP A 212 2.93 -3.63 -7.37
N LEU A 213 3.15 -4.88 -7.74
CA LEU A 213 3.34 -5.99 -6.77
C LEU A 213 4.23 -7.10 -7.31
N LYS A 214 4.95 -7.81 -6.42
CA LYS A 214 5.92 -8.83 -6.84
C LYS A 214 5.30 -10.06 -7.52
N ASN A 215 4.05 -10.39 -7.20
CA ASN A 215 3.40 -11.66 -7.56
C ASN A 215 2.00 -11.46 -8.19
N PRO A 216 1.84 -10.72 -9.30
CA PRO A 216 0.53 -10.39 -9.88
C PRO A 216 -0.30 -11.63 -10.23
N LYS A 217 0.32 -12.62 -10.88
CA LYS A 217 -0.34 -13.86 -11.34
C LYS A 217 -0.98 -14.67 -10.22
N GLY A 218 -0.41 -14.62 -9.01
CA GLY A 218 -0.93 -15.33 -7.83
C GLY A 218 -1.99 -14.56 -7.04
N ASN A 219 -2.15 -13.25 -7.29
CA ASN A 219 -2.96 -12.37 -6.46
C ASN A 219 -4.24 -11.84 -7.12
N ARG A 220 -4.53 -12.15 -8.39
CA ARG A 220 -5.75 -11.70 -9.11
C ARG A 220 -7.11 -12.08 -8.47
N LYS A 221 -7.12 -12.82 -7.36
CA LYS A 221 -8.30 -13.23 -6.58
C LYS A 221 -8.14 -12.95 -5.07
N ASN A 222 -7.18 -12.10 -4.71
CA ASN A 222 -6.92 -11.64 -3.35
C ASN A 222 -7.23 -10.14 -3.27
N ALA A 223 -7.63 -9.67 -2.07
CA ALA A 223 -7.82 -8.25 -1.81
C ALA A 223 -6.55 -7.46 -2.13
N GLY A 224 -6.72 -6.25 -2.67
CA GLY A 224 -5.66 -5.40 -3.19
C GLY A 224 -5.21 -5.70 -4.62
N PHE A 225 -5.68 -6.77 -5.27
CA PHE A 225 -5.38 -7.06 -6.69
C PHE A 225 -6.51 -7.78 -7.43
N THR A 226 -7.77 -7.66 -6.97
CA THR A 226 -8.92 -8.05 -7.80
C THR A 226 -9.02 -7.16 -9.06
N GLN A 227 -9.82 -7.55 -10.04
CA GLN A 227 -10.03 -6.70 -11.22
C GLN A 227 -10.86 -5.47 -10.81
N GLU A 228 -11.83 -5.66 -9.92
CA GLU A 228 -12.77 -4.66 -9.43
C GLU A 228 -12.10 -3.53 -8.64
N GLU A 229 -11.17 -3.84 -7.73
CA GLU A 229 -10.37 -2.82 -7.01
C GLU A 229 -9.49 -2.00 -7.98
N ARG A 230 -8.92 -2.67 -8.99
CA ARG A 230 -8.05 -2.05 -10.00
C ARG A 230 -8.83 -1.18 -10.99
N ASP A 231 -10.04 -1.59 -11.35
CA ASP A 231 -10.96 -0.79 -12.17
C ASP A 231 -11.47 0.43 -11.38
N GLY A 232 -11.77 0.27 -10.08
CA GLY A 232 -12.11 1.39 -9.19
C GLY A 232 -11.03 2.46 -9.14
N PHE A 233 -9.76 2.05 -8.99
CA PHE A 233 -8.62 2.97 -9.04
C PHE A 233 -8.34 3.55 -10.44
N THR A 234 -8.57 2.77 -11.51
CA THR A 234 -8.47 3.29 -12.89
C THR A 234 -9.48 4.41 -13.12
N GLN A 235 -10.74 4.20 -12.74
CA GLN A 235 -11.81 5.19 -12.82
C GLN A 235 -11.51 6.45 -11.97
N LEU A 236 -10.77 6.33 -10.88
CA LEU A 236 -10.30 7.48 -10.10
C LEU A 236 -9.32 8.34 -10.91
N LEU A 237 -8.31 7.75 -11.55
CA LEU A 237 -7.36 8.50 -12.38
C LEU A 237 -8.02 9.09 -13.65
N GLU A 238 -8.95 8.36 -14.25
CA GLU A 238 -9.76 8.83 -15.38
C GLU A 238 -10.62 10.05 -15.01
N ALA A 239 -11.12 10.14 -13.77
CA ALA A 239 -11.96 11.25 -13.29
C ALA A 239 -11.24 12.61 -13.18
N GLY A 240 -9.92 12.67 -13.30
CA GLY A 240 -9.16 13.93 -13.23
C GLY A 240 -7.82 13.84 -12.49
N PHE A 241 -7.56 12.73 -11.81
CA PHE A 241 -6.41 12.58 -10.92
C PHE A 241 -5.22 11.84 -11.56
N VAL A 242 -4.04 11.90 -10.94
CA VAL A 242 -2.79 11.26 -11.40
C VAL A 242 -1.99 10.71 -10.22
N ASP A 243 -1.51 9.47 -10.36
CA ASP A 243 -0.55 8.84 -9.46
C ASP A 243 0.83 9.50 -9.60
N SER A 244 1.23 10.30 -8.60
CA SER A 244 2.47 11.09 -8.66
C SER A 244 3.75 10.25 -8.76
N PHE A 245 3.76 9.05 -8.18
CA PHE A 245 4.93 8.16 -8.29
C PHE A 245 5.02 7.59 -9.70
N ARG A 246 3.90 7.16 -10.27
CA ARG A 246 3.88 6.53 -11.61
C ARG A 246 3.98 7.56 -12.76
N GLU A 247 3.64 8.83 -12.53
CA GLU A 247 3.96 9.97 -13.40
C GLU A 247 5.48 10.22 -13.50
N LEU A 248 6.20 10.16 -12.38
CA LEU A 248 7.64 10.44 -12.33
C LEU A 248 8.51 9.22 -12.66
N TYR A 249 8.01 8.03 -12.33
CA TYR A 249 8.74 6.75 -12.40
C TYR A 249 7.89 5.66 -13.09
N PRO A 250 7.43 5.87 -14.35
CA PRO A 250 6.49 4.98 -15.04
C PRO A 250 6.98 3.52 -15.07
N ASP A 251 8.19 3.29 -15.57
CA ASP A 251 8.76 1.94 -15.74
C ASP A 251 9.48 1.40 -14.48
N GLN A 252 9.44 2.11 -13.35
CA GLN A 252 10.14 1.70 -12.14
C GLN A 252 9.45 0.50 -11.47
N GLY A 253 10.02 -0.68 -11.71
CA GLY A 253 9.62 -1.93 -11.05
C GLY A 253 10.20 -2.09 -9.65
N TYR A 254 9.64 -3.04 -8.90
CA TYR A 254 10.07 -3.45 -7.55
C TYR A 254 9.98 -2.38 -6.44
N ALA A 255 9.48 -1.20 -6.76
CA ALA A 255 9.14 -0.14 -5.83
C ALA A 255 7.80 -0.44 -5.14
N TYR A 256 7.86 -0.79 -3.86
CA TYR A 256 6.72 -1.23 -3.05
C TYR A 256 6.68 -0.47 -1.73
N THR A 257 5.49 -0.39 -1.13
CA THR A 257 5.26 0.28 0.15
C THR A 257 4.88 -0.68 1.25
N PHE A 258 4.26 -1.82 0.94
CA PHE A 258 3.82 -2.86 1.87
C PHE A 258 4.53 -4.20 1.63
N TRP A 259 4.95 -4.86 2.72
CA TRP A 259 5.42 -6.25 2.71
C TRP A 259 4.97 -6.98 3.98
N THR A 260 4.07 -7.95 3.85
CA THR A 260 3.62 -8.77 4.99
C THR A 260 4.78 -9.29 5.84
N TYR A 261 4.65 -9.19 7.17
CA TYR A 261 5.62 -9.74 8.14
C TYR A 261 5.91 -11.25 7.91
N MET A 262 4.97 -11.98 7.30
CA MET A 262 5.11 -13.41 7.03
C MET A 262 6.24 -13.74 6.04
N MET A 263 6.86 -14.91 6.22
CA MET A 263 7.89 -15.49 5.36
C MET A 263 9.12 -14.60 5.10
N ASN A 264 9.34 -13.56 5.92
CA ASN A 264 10.38 -12.56 5.75
C ASN A 264 10.30 -11.84 4.38
N SER A 265 9.10 -11.40 4.01
CA SER A 265 8.82 -10.86 2.67
C SER A 265 9.52 -9.52 2.37
N ARG A 266 9.73 -8.67 3.39
CA ARG A 266 10.40 -7.36 3.24
C ARG A 266 11.86 -7.48 2.80
N SER A 267 12.66 -8.34 3.44
CA SER A 267 14.07 -8.56 3.03
C SER A 267 14.23 -9.21 1.65
N LYS A 268 13.19 -9.89 1.15
CA LYS A 268 13.14 -10.51 -0.18
C LYS A 268 12.57 -9.58 -1.25
N ASN A 269 12.17 -8.37 -0.86
CA ASN A 269 11.37 -7.43 -1.64
C ASN A 269 10.15 -8.09 -2.33
N VAL A 270 9.41 -8.90 -1.59
CA VAL A 270 8.13 -9.50 -2.01
C VAL A 270 6.99 -8.62 -1.50
N GLY A 271 6.83 -7.46 -2.13
CA GLY A 271 5.93 -6.41 -1.69
C GLY A 271 4.85 -6.03 -2.70
N TRP A 272 4.10 -5.00 -2.32
CA TRP A 272 3.01 -4.35 -3.04
C TRP A 272 3.12 -2.83 -2.83
N ARG A 273 2.75 -2.01 -3.80
CA ARG A 273 2.53 -0.58 -3.63
C ARG A 273 1.04 -0.36 -3.38
N LEU A 274 0.69 -0.08 -2.13
CA LEU A 274 -0.68 0.14 -1.65
C LEU A 274 -0.89 1.59 -1.17
N ASP A 275 0.20 2.27 -0.82
CA ASP A 275 0.23 3.65 -0.34
C ASP A 275 0.55 4.57 -1.53
N TYR A 276 -0.21 5.64 -1.71
CA TYR A 276 -0.09 6.55 -2.86
C TYR A 276 -0.08 8.03 -2.44
N PHE A 277 0.42 8.87 -3.35
CA PHE A 277 0.01 10.26 -3.50
C PHE A 277 -0.66 10.46 -4.86
N VAL A 278 -1.97 10.68 -4.85
CA VAL A 278 -2.80 10.90 -6.04
C VAL A 278 -3.17 12.38 -6.10
N LEU A 279 -2.81 13.05 -7.19
CA LEU A 279 -2.88 14.49 -7.33
C LEU A 279 -3.93 14.90 -8.36
N SER A 280 -4.52 16.07 -8.18
CA SER A 280 -5.26 16.76 -9.24
C SER A 280 -4.31 17.17 -10.36
N LYS A 281 -4.72 17.05 -11.63
CA LYS A 281 -3.85 17.39 -12.79
C LYS A 281 -3.28 18.82 -12.73
N ALA A 282 -3.98 19.76 -12.09
CA ALA A 282 -3.52 21.13 -11.84
C ALA A 282 -2.26 21.24 -10.96
N LEU A 283 -1.92 20.21 -10.16
CA LEU A 283 -0.71 20.19 -9.32
C LEU A 283 0.51 19.56 -10.01
N LEU A 284 0.37 18.99 -11.22
CA LEU A 284 1.50 18.39 -11.94
C LEU A 284 2.66 19.35 -12.29
N PRO A 285 2.44 20.65 -12.57
CA PRO A 285 3.55 21.60 -12.72
C PRO A 285 4.32 21.81 -11.41
N LYS A 286 3.60 21.73 -10.28
CA LYS A 286 4.11 21.93 -8.91
C LYS A 286 4.79 20.67 -8.33
N LEU A 287 4.71 19.52 -8.99
CA LEU A 287 5.29 18.26 -8.53
C LEU A 287 6.82 18.27 -8.71
N CYS A 288 7.54 18.12 -7.60
CA CYS A 288 9.00 18.03 -7.57
C CYS A 288 9.45 16.56 -7.52
N ASP A 289 8.95 15.80 -6.53
CA ASP A 289 9.22 14.37 -6.40
C ASP A 289 8.13 13.62 -5.61
N SER A 290 8.10 12.29 -5.75
CA SER A 290 7.24 11.37 -5.00
C SER A 290 8.06 10.13 -4.63
N LYS A 291 8.25 9.90 -3.33
CA LYS A 291 9.30 9.05 -2.73
C LYS A 291 8.72 7.83 -2.03
N ILE A 292 9.47 6.73 -1.99
CA ILE A 292 9.12 5.51 -1.26
C ILE A 292 10.26 5.18 -0.28
N ARG A 293 10.06 5.47 1.00
CA ARG A 293 11.09 5.38 2.06
C ARG A 293 11.29 3.95 2.55
N ASN A 294 11.58 3.04 1.62
CA ASN A 294 11.54 1.58 1.78
C ASN A 294 12.45 1.03 2.90
N THR A 295 13.48 1.75 3.31
CA THR A 295 14.38 1.42 4.43
C THR A 295 13.79 1.73 5.81
N ALA A 296 12.80 2.63 5.92
CA ALA A 296 12.26 3.08 7.19
C ALA A 296 11.36 2.02 7.86
N MET A 297 11.76 1.59 9.06
CA MET A 297 11.11 0.50 9.79
C MET A 297 10.10 1.02 10.82
N GLY A 298 9.06 0.26 11.10
CA GLY A 298 8.04 0.60 12.11
C GLY A 298 6.69 -0.08 11.85
N SER A 299 6.33 -0.26 10.58
CA SER A 299 5.15 -0.98 10.11
C SER A 299 5.57 -2.07 9.11
N ASP A 300 4.66 -2.94 8.70
CA ASP A 300 4.82 -3.72 7.46
C ASP A 300 4.65 -2.85 6.20
N HIS A 301 4.10 -1.65 6.34
CA HIS A 301 4.26 -0.54 5.40
C HIS A 301 5.53 0.30 5.67
N CYS A 302 6.05 0.97 4.65
CA CYS A 302 7.00 2.08 4.78
C CYS A 302 6.30 3.43 4.50
N PRO A 303 6.88 4.55 4.95
CA PRO A 303 6.36 5.87 4.60
C PRO A 303 6.60 6.17 3.11
N ILE A 304 5.74 7.03 2.58
CA ILE A 304 5.89 7.69 1.27
C ILE A 304 5.93 9.21 1.48
N THR A 305 6.63 9.93 0.62
CA THR A 305 6.80 11.39 0.77
C THR A 305 6.65 12.14 -0.55
N LEU A 306 5.85 13.19 -0.54
CA LEU A 306 5.60 14.08 -1.67
C LEU A 306 6.32 15.40 -1.46
N HIS A 307 6.96 15.91 -2.51
CA HIS A 307 7.55 17.25 -2.56
C HIS A 307 6.83 18.10 -3.60
N LEU A 308 6.26 19.23 -3.16
CA LEU A 308 5.60 20.21 -4.02
C LEU A 308 6.25 21.59 -3.91
N ALA A 309 6.24 22.34 -5.01
CA ALA A 309 6.47 23.77 -5.08
C ALA A 309 5.11 24.48 -5.24
N LEU A 310 4.49 24.84 -4.12
CA LEU A 310 3.19 25.51 -4.04
C LEU A 310 3.30 27.02 -4.28
#